data_AF-A0A2Z5UUY8-F1
#
_entry.id   AF-A0A2Z5UUY8-F1
#
_cell.length_a   1.000
_cell.length_b   1.000
_cell.length_c   1.000
_cell.angle_alpha   90.00
_cell.angle_beta   90.00
_cell.angle_gamma   90.00
#
_symmetry.space_group_name_H-M   'P 1'
#
loop_
_entity.id
_entity.type
_entity.pdbx_description
1 polymer ?
#
loop_
_entity_poly.entity_id
_entity_poly.type
_entity_poly.pdbx_seq_one_letter_code
_entity_poly.pdbx_strand_id
1 'polypeptide(L)'
;MTRVNPLFRRLVRRLRQSERGTAFIEFAFTAPVFLLVLLGIFDYCWQMYAQQVLQGVVAKAGRDATLEGFAADQSALDARVEAQVKKVFANAAVTFNRRVFDDYSDIRPLRWVDSNGNGIQDPSPEDCWEDGGRQGNGGADDVVQYTVSMRFDRVLPVWRMLGQPQYTTLSSTTLLRNQPFAAGGEVEAEICG
;
A
#
# COMPACT_ATOMS: atom_id res chain seq x y z
N MET A 1 32.17 -21.92 65.19
CA MET A 1 31.00 -22.77 64.85
C MET A 1 29.77 -21.87 64.66
N THR A 2 29.46 -21.48 63.42
CA THR A 2 28.32 -20.60 63.11
C THR A 2 27.05 -21.46 62.93
N ARG A 3 26.10 -21.35 63.87
CA ARG A 3 24.79 -22.00 63.77
C ARG A 3 23.98 -21.33 62.65
N VAL A 4 23.88 -21.99 61.51
CA VAL A 4 23.01 -21.56 60.41
C VAL A 4 21.55 -21.76 60.82
N ASN A 5 20.76 -20.70 60.79
CA ASN A 5 19.38 -20.65 61.29
C ASN A 5 18.46 -21.64 60.53
N PRO A 6 17.67 -22.51 61.21
CA PRO A 6 16.86 -23.55 60.56
C PRO A 6 15.75 -22.99 59.65
N LEU A 7 15.29 -21.77 59.92
CA LEU A 7 14.36 -21.03 59.06
C LEU A 7 14.97 -20.71 57.70
N PHE A 8 16.26 -20.33 57.66
CA PHE A 8 16.97 -20.03 56.42
C PHE A 8 17.15 -21.29 55.57
N ARG A 9 17.47 -22.44 56.19
CA ARG A 9 17.53 -23.75 55.49
C ARG A 9 16.18 -24.16 54.91
N ARG A 10 15.08 -23.92 55.63
CA ARG A 10 13.72 -24.19 55.11
C ARG A 10 13.34 -23.28 53.96
N LEU A 11 13.70 -22.00 54.01
CA LEU A 11 13.44 -21.03 52.94
C LEU A 11 14.19 -21.41 51.65
N VAL A 12 15.48 -21.74 51.76
CA VAL A 12 16.31 -22.18 50.63
C VAL A 12 15.78 -23.48 50.05
N ARG A 13 15.37 -24.45 50.87
CA ARG A 13 14.77 -25.71 50.39
C ARG A 13 13.42 -25.49 49.69
N ARG A 14 12.58 -24.56 50.17
CA ARG A 14 11.32 -24.17 49.50
C ARG A 14 11.58 -23.50 48.15
N LEU A 15 12.55 -22.59 48.07
CA LEU A 15 12.94 -21.95 46.81
C LEU A 15 13.51 -22.96 45.81
N ARG A 16 14.33 -23.91 46.27
CA ARG A 16 14.92 -24.97 45.44
C ARG A 16 13.91 -26.03 44.96
N GLN A 17 12.77 -26.17 45.64
CA GLN A 17 11.65 -27.04 45.23
C GLN A 17 10.59 -26.31 44.41
N SER A 18 10.78 -25.02 44.13
CA SER A 18 9.77 -24.20 43.46
C SER A 18 9.95 -24.25 41.94
N GLU A 19 9.29 -25.20 41.27
CA GLU A 19 9.26 -25.36 39.81
C GLU A 19 8.47 -24.26 39.08
N ARG A 20 7.80 -23.38 39.82
CA ARG A 20 7.09 -22.22 39.22
C ARG A 20 8.06 -21.23 38.56
N GLY A 21 9.32 -21.20 38.97
CA GLY A 21 10.33 -20.28 38.42
C GLY A 21 10.83 -20.67 37.02
N THR A 22 10.88 -21.96 36.69
CA THR A 22 11.34 -22.44 35.38
C THR A 22 10.34 -22.09 34.27
N ALA A 23 9.04 -22.25 34.52
CA ALA A 23 7.99 -21.85 33.57
C ALA A 23 8.03 -20.34 33.25
N PHE A 24 8.37 -19.48 34.22
CA PHE A 24 8.54 -18.04 33.99
C PHE A 24 9.73 -17.73 33.07
N ILE A 25 10.83 -18.48 33.20
CA ILE A 25 12.03 -18.28 32.38
C ILE A 25 11.78 -18.76 30.94
N GLU A 26 11.15 -19.92 30.76
CA GLU A 26 10.76 -20.43 29.44
C GLU A 26 9.82 -19.47 28.71
N PHE A 27 8.85 -18.91 29.43
CA PHE A 27 7.97 -17.87 28.89
C PHE A 27 8.74 -16.59 28.55
N ALA A 28 9.69 -16.15 29.39
CA ALA A 28 10.48 -14.96 29.11
C ALA A 28 11.33 -15.08 27.83
N PHE A 29 11.79 -16.27 27.47
CA PHE A 29 12.49 -16.51 26.21
C PHE A 29 11.55 -16.67 25.00
N THR A 30 10.39 -17.30 25.19
CA THR A 30 9.47 -17.61 24.08
C THR A 30 8.53 -16.44 23.76
N ALA A 31 8.08 -15.69 24.77
CA ALA A 31 7.13 -14.59 24.63
C ALA A 31 7.58 -13.49 23.66
N PRO A 32 8.85 -13.03 23.64
CA PRO A 32 9.30 -12.02 22.68
C PRO A 32 9.14 -12.47 21.22
N VAL A 33 9.47 -13.73 20.92
CA VAL A 33 9.33 -14.30 19.58
C VAL A 33 7.85 -14.45 19.22
N PHE A 34 7.03 -14.93 20.14
CA PHE A 34 5.58 -15.04 19.96
C PHE A 34 4.92 -13.68 19.68
N LEU A 35 5.25 -12.66 20.49
CA LEU A 35 4.74 -11.30 20.32
C LEU A 35 5.20 -10.67 19.01
N LEU A 36 6.44 -10.93 18.59
CA LEU A 36 6.96 -10.49 17.30
C LEU A 36 6.15 -11.05 16.13
N VAL A 37 5.90 -12.36 16.13
CA VAL A 37 5.08 -13.02 15.10
C VAL A 37 3.66 -12.47 15.11
N LEU A 38 3.07 -12.31 16.29
CA LEU A 38 1.71 -11.79 16.44
C LEU A 38 1.60 -10.33 15.95
N LEU A 39 2.53 -9.45 16.30
CA LEU A 39 2.57 -8.08 15.80
C LEU A 39 2.79 -8.04 14.28
N GLY A 40 3.64 -8.92 13.74
CA GLY A 40 3.86 -9.05 12.30
C GLY A 40 2.59 -9.48 11.55
N ILE A 41 1.84 -10.43 12.09
CA ILE A 41 0.54 -10.85 11.53
C ILE A 41 -0.44 -9.68 11.55
N PHE A 42 -0.54 -8.94 12.67
CA PHE A 42 -1.44 -7.78 12.73
C PHE A 42 -1.04 -6.68 11.75
N ASP A 43 0.25 -6.38 11.59
CA ASP A 43 0.73 -5.39 10.61
C ASP A 43 0.37 -5.82 9.19
N TYR A 44 0.55 -7.11 8.88
CA TYR A 44 0.17 -7.68 7.58
C TYR A 44 -1.34 -7.62 7.34
N CYS A 45 -2.15 -8.02 8.32
CA CYS A 45 -3.62 -7.94 8.23
C CYS A 45 -4.09 -6.50 8.02
N TRP A 46 -3.46 -5.53 8.68
CA TRP A 46 -3.77 -4.11 8.50
C TRP A 46 -3.46 -3.63 7.08
N GLN A 47 -2.31 -4.00 6.52
CA GLN A 47 -1.96 -3.67 5.13
C GLN A 47 -2.91 -4.33 4.13
N MET A 48 -3.27 -5.61 4.34
CA MET A 48 -4.27 -6.31 3.53
C MET A 48 -5.64 -5.61 3.56
N TYR A 49 -6.09 -5.19 4.74
CA TYR A 49 -7.32 -4.42 4.88
C TYR A 49 -7.25 -3.09 4.11
N ALA A 50 -6.13 -2.36 4.23
CA ALA A 50 -5.89 -1.13 3.49
C ALA A 50 -5.95 -1.34 1.97
N GLN A 51 -5.35 -2.44 1.48
CA GLN A 51 -5.38 -2.81 0.06
C GLN A 51 -6.81 -3.07 -0.42
N GLN A 52 -7.62 -3.79 0.36
CA GLN A 52 -9.02 -4.08 0.02
C GLN A 52 -9.88 -2.81 -0.04
N VAL A 53 -9.67 -1.89 0.92
CA VAL A 53 -10.35 -0.59 0.91
C VAL A 53 -9.97 0.20 -0.33
N LEU A 54 -8.67 0.29 -0.66
CA LEU A 54 -8.18 0.99 -1.85
C LEU A 54 -8.78 0.39 -3.12
N GLN A 55 -8.73 -0.94 -3.28
CA GLN A 55 -9.32 -1.64 -4.43
C GLN A 55 -10.83 -1.38 -4.55
N GLY A 56 -11.57 -1.40 -3.44
CA GLY A 56 -13.00 -1.12 -3.43
C GLY A 56 -13.33 0.30 -3.86
N VAL A 57 -12.55 1.29 -3.41
CA VAL A 57 -12.72 2.68 -3.82
C VAL A 57 -12.37 2.87 -5.30
N VAL A 58 -11.26 2.28 -5.77
CA VAL A 58 -10.83 2.38 -7.17
C VAL A 58 -11.82 1.70 -8.12
N ALA A 59 -12.34 0.52 -7.77
CA ALA A 59 -13.37 -0.15 -8.55
C ALA A 59 -14.66 0.69 -8.64
N LYS A 60 -15.04 1.35 -7.54
CA LYS A 60 -16.17 2.28 -7.53
C LYS A 60 -15.90 3.51 -8.40
N ALA A 61 -14.69 4.07 -8.33
CA ALA A 61 -14.28 5.18 -9.16
C ALA A 61 -14.39 4.82 -10.64
N GLY A 62 -13.97 3.62 -11.03
CA GLY A 62 -14.07 3.19 -12.42
C GLY A 62 -15.51 3.09 -12.93
N ARG A 63 -16.44 2.67 -12.05
CA ARG A 63 -17.87 2.69 -12.38
C ARG A 63 -18.41 4.12 -12.49
N ASP A 64 -18.06 4.98 -11.54
CA ASP A 64 -18.50 6.38 -11.50
C ASP A 64 -17.91 7.20 -12.68
N ALA A 65 -16.71 6.86 -13.17
CA ALA A 65 -16.04 7.50 -14.29
C ALA A 65 -16.82 7.36 -15.62
N THR A 66 -17.65 6.32 -15.75
CA THR A 66 -18.52 6.13 -16.92
C THR A 66 -19.74 7.03 -16.91
N LEU A 67 -20.03 7.76 -15.83
CA LEU A 67 -21.18 8.66 -15.74
C LEU A 67 -20.82 10.04 -16.30
N GLU A 68 -21.73 10.66 -17.06
CA GLU A 68 -21.52 11.93 -17.80
C GLU A 68 -20.89 13.05 -16.97
N GLY A 69 -21.18 13.14 -15.67
CA GLY A 69 -20.65 14.18 -14.78
C GLY A 69 -19.16 14.05 -14.42
N PHE A 70 -18.58 12.85 -14.51
CA PHE A 70 -17.15 12.60 -14.22
C PHE A 70 -16.32 12.32 -15.47
N ALA A 71 -16.98 12.00 -16.59
CA ALA A 71 -16.30 11.87 -17.88
C ALA A 71 -15.64 13.18 -18.32
N ALA A 72 -16.27 14.33 -18.01
CA ALA A 72 -15.75 15.66 -18.32
C ALA A 72 -14.90 16.29 -17.21
N ASP A 73 -15.07 15.87 -15.94
CA ASP A 73 -14.34 16.40 -14.79
C ASP A 73 -13.66 15.27 -13.99
N GLN A 74 -12.49 14.86 -14.48
CA GLN A 74 -11.65 13.85 -13.86
C GLN A 74 -11.08 14.29 -12.50
N SER A 75 -10.97 15.60 -12.26
CA SER A 75 -10.49 16.14 -10.98
C SER A 75 -11.53 15.91 -9.87
N ALA A 76 -12.82 15.99 -10.20
CA ALA A 76 -13.90 15.65 -9.28
C ALA A 76 -13.92 14.16 -8.93
N LEU A 77 -13.52 13.28 -9.87
CA LEU A 77 -13.36 11.85 -9.61
C LEU A 77 -12.22 11.61 -8.61
N ASP A 78 -11.07 12.25 -8.81
CA ASP A 78 -9.91 12.14 -7.92
C ASP A 78 -10.23 12.61 -6.51
N ALA A 79 -10.85 13.79 -6.38
CA ALA A 79 -11.28 14.34 -5.09
C ALA A 79 -12.25 13.40 -4.36
N ARG A 80 -13.14 12.73 -5.11
CA ARG A 80 -14.07 11.75 -4.55
C ARG A 80 -13.34 10.49 -4.08
N VAL A 81 -12.39 9.97 -4.85
CA VAL A 81 -11.57 8.82 -4.46
C VAL A 81 -10.77 9.14 -3.21
N GLU A 82 -10.07 10.27 -3.21
CA GLU A 82 -9.29 10.74 -2.07
C GLU A 82 -10.16 10.89 -0.81
N ALA A 83 -11.35 11.49 -0.95
CA ALA A 83 -12.30 11.62 0.16
C ALA A 83 -12.78 10.28 0.71
N GLN A 84 -12.99 9.25 -0.12
CA GLN A 84 -13.36 7.92 0.36
C GLN A 84 -12.19 7.22 1.06
N VAL A 85 -10.98 7.32 0.50
CA VAL A 85 -9.77 6.75 1.12
C VAL A 85 -9.51 7.39 2.47
N LYS A 86 -9.58 8.73 2.56
CA LYS A 86 -9.32 9.50 3.79
C LYS A 86 -10.35 9.27 4.90
N LYS A 87 -11.54 8.72 4.61
CA LYS A 87 -12.48 8.28 5.66
C LYS A 87 -11.93 7.14 6.51
N VAL A 88 -11.08 6.30 5.92
CA VAL A 88 -10.47 5.14 6.60
C VAL A 88 -9.02 5.47 6.96
N PHE A 89 -8.29 6.13 6.08
CA PHE A 89 -6.88 6.49 6.24
C PHE A 89 -6.68 8.02 6.18
N ALA A 90 -7.05 8.73 7.25
CA ALA A 90 -7.09 10.19 7.29
C ALA A 90 -5.78 10.90 6.90
N ASN A 91 -4.64 10.31 7.28
CA ASN A 91 -3.31 10.86 7.02
C ASN A 91 -2.62 10.25 5.79
N ALA A 92 -3.33 9.45 4.99
CA ALA A 92 -2.73 8.88 3.79
C ALA A 92 -2.49 9.94 2.71
N ALA A 93 -1.32 9.89 2.09
CA ALA A 93 -1.03 10.62 0.88
C ALA A 93 -1.52 9.79 -0.32
N VAL A 94 -2.47 10.33 -1.08
CA VAL A 94 -3.04 9.67 -2.25
C VAL A 94 -2.51 10.35 -3.49
N THR A 95 -2.01 9.57 -4.44
CA THR A 95 -1.56 10.04 -5.76
C THR A 95 -2.29 9.29 -6.85
N PHE A 96 -2.46 9.97 -7.99
CA PHE A 96 -3.24 9.50 -9.11
C PHE A 96 -2.37 9.50 -10.35
N ASN A 97 -2.38 8.40 -11.09
CA ASN A 97 -1.71 8.29 -12.37
C ASN A 97 -2.70 7.76 -13.43
N ARG A 98 -2.70 8.37 -14.62
CA ARG A 98 -3.54 7.99 -15.74
C ARG A 98 -2.72 7.83 -17.00
N ARG A 99 -2.78 6.64 -17.58
CA ARG A 99 -2.20 6.34 -18.88
C ARG A 99 -3.29 6.01 -19.89
N VAL A 100 -3.14 6.52 -21.09
CA VAL A 100 -4.13 6.45 -22.16
C VAL A 100 -3.60 5.55 -23.27
N PHE A 101 -4.47 4.74 -23.84
CA PHE A 101 -4.22 3.81 -24.93
C PHE A 101 -5.37 3.92 -25.94
N ASP A 102 -5.08 3.66 -27.21
CA ASP A 102 -6.11 3.57 -28.26
C ASP A 102 -7.00 2.35 -28.03
N ASP A 103 -6.39 1.17 -27.85
CA ASP A 103 -7.11 -0.07 -27.56
C ASP A 103 -6.49 -0.85 -26.39
N TYR A 104 -7.26 -1.80 -25.85
CA TYR A 104 -6.78 -2.72 -24.82
C TYR A 104 -5.59 -3.56 -25.28
N SER A 105 -5.50 -3.84 -26.58
CA SER A 105 -4.40 -4.61 -27.18
C SER A 105 -3.08 -3.85 -27.29
N ASP A 106 -3.08 -2.53 -27.13
CA ASP A 106 -1.87 -1.70 -27.19
C ASP A 106 -1.09 -1.71 -25.88
N ILE A 107 -1.72 -2.14 -24.78
CA ILE A 107 -1.10 -2.20 -23.45
C ILE A 107 0.02 -3.24 -23.45
N ARG A 108 1.24 -2.79 -23.22
CA ARG A 108 2.46 -3.60 -23.13
C ARG A 108 3.02 -3.60 -21.71
N PRO A 109 3.91 -4.54 -21.37
CA PRO A 109 4.66 -4.48 -20.12
C PRO A 109 5.39 -3.14 -19.99
N LEU A 110 5.27 -2.49 -18.83
CA LEU A 110 5.89 -1.19 -18.58
C LEU A 110 7.42 -1.27 -18.66
N ARG A 111 7.99 -0.53 -19.60
CA ARG A 111 9.40 -0.12 -19.60
C ARG A 111 9.45 1.33 -19.11
N TRP A 112 10.26 1.61 -18.09
CA TRP A 112 10.41 2.97 -17.57
C TRP A 112 11.89 3.38 -17.61
N VAL A 113 12.12 4.67 -17.78
CA VAL A 113 13.46 5.28 -17.73
C VAL A 113 13.42 6.48 -16.81
N ASP A 114 14.18 6.37 -15.71
CA ASP A 114 14.44 7.46 -14.76
C ASP A 114 15.13 8.61 -15.48
N SER A 115 14.34 9.61 -15.88
CA SER A 115 14.84 10.71 -16.72
C SER A 115 15.38 11.84 -15.86
N ASN A 116 14.93 11.95 -14.61
CA ASN A 116 15.34 12.98 -13.66
C ASN A 116 16.44 12.52 -12.68
N GLY A 117 16.73 11.22 -12.62
CA GLY A 117 17.80 10.60 -11.85
C GLY A 117 17.51 10.45 -10.35
N ASN A 118 16.25 10.48 -9.92
CA ASN A 118 15.88 10.46 -8.50
C ASN A 118 15.63 9.03 -7.95
N GLY A 119 15.65 8.00 -8.81
CA GLY A 119 15.41 6.60 -8.44
C GLY A 119 13.98 6.28 -8.00
N ILE A 120 13.03 7.16 -8.29
CA ILE A 120 11.58 7.02 -8.04
C ILE A 120 10.90 6.88 -9.41
N GLN A 121 9.77 6.17 -9.47
CA GLN A 121 8.93 6.13 -10.67
C GLN A 121 7.92 7.27 -10.61
N ASP A 122 8.24 8.39 -11.24
CA ASP A 122 7.36 9.56 -11.37
C ASP A 122 6.57 9.49 -12.68
N PRO A 123 5.32 9.98 -12.76
CA PRO A 123 4.60 10.07 -14.03
C PRO A 123 5.33 10.95 -15.05
N SER A 124 5.04 10.79 -16.34
CA SER A 124 5.58 11.69 -17.37
C SER A 124 5.05 13.12 -17.18
N PRO A 125 5.85 14.17 -17.47
CA PRO A 125 7.13 14.12 -18.18
C PRO A 125 8.37 13.95 -17.29
N GLU A 126 8.23 13.76 -15.97
CA GLU A 126 9.37 13.63 -15.06
C GLU A 126 10.20 12.38 -15.34
N ASP A 127 9.55 11.24 -15.61
CA ASP A 127 10.16 10.03 -16.15
C ASP A 127 9.49 9.58 -17.44
N CYS A 128 10.21 8.78 -18.22
CA CYS A 128 9.67 8.21 -19.43
C CYS A 128 9.01 6.85 -19.17
N TRP A 129 7.78 6.69 -19.68
CA TRP A 129 6.98 5.47 -19.53
C TRP A 129 6.59 4.92 -20.90
N GLU A 130 7.18 3.79 -21.28
CA GLU A 130 6.90 3.09 -22.51
C GLU A 130 6.16 1.78 -22.23
N ASP A 131 4.85 1.86 -22.35
CA ASP A 131 3.91 0.75 -22.18
C ASP A 131 2.90 0.68 -23.33
N GLY A 132 3.13 1.42 -24.42
CA GLY A 132 2.21 1.53 -25.55
C GLY A 132 1.13 2.62 -25.41
N GLY A 133 1.17 3.39 -24.32
CA GLY A 133 0.27 4.53 -24.11
C GLY A 133 1.00 5.86 -23.92
N ARG A 134 0.28 6.86 -23.43
CA ARG A 134 0.85 8.16 -23.00
C ARG A 134 0.18 8.67 -21.74
N GLN A 135 0.84 9.56 -21.02
CA GLN A 135 0.25 10.25 -19.87
C GLN A 135 -0.93 11.12 -20.31
N GLY A 136 -2.08 11.00 -19.63
CA GLY A 136 -3.22 11.88 -19.91
C GLY A 136 -4.57 11.35 -19.44
N ASN A 137 -5.62 12.12 -19.70
CA ASN A 137 -7.00 11.77 -19.32
C ASN A 137 -7.79 11.03 -20.40
N GLY A 138 -7.23 10.91 -21.60
CA GLY A 138 -7.86 10.30 -22.76
C GLY A 138 -8.93 11.17 -23.41
N GLY A 139 -9.09 10.97 -24.72
CA GLY A 139 -10.19 11.49 -25.52
C GLY A 139 -11.42 10.59 -25.47
N ALA A 140 -12.34 10.81 -26.40
CA ALA A 140 -13.50 9.95 -26.57
C ALA A 140 -13.08 8.59 -27.14
N ASP A 141 -13.66 7.51 -26.62
CA ASP A 141 -13.37 6.10 -26.98
C ASP A 141 -12.01 5.52 -26.53
N ASP A 142 -11.08 6.35 -26.06
CA ASP A 142 -9.79 5.89 -25.53
C ASP A 142 -9.94 5.00 -24.27
N VAL A 143 -8.97 4.09 -24.12
CA VAL A 143 -8.81 3.28 -22.92
C VAL A 143 -7.88 3.99 -21.93
N VAL A 144 -8.35 4.21 -20.71
CA VAL A 144 -7.60 4.87 -19.63
C VAL A 144 -7.26 3.85 -18.54
N GLN A 145 -5.98 3.60 -18.33
CA GLN A 145 -5.46 2.92 -17.16
C GLN A 145 -5.34 3.92 -16.01
N TYR A 146 -6.22 3.77 -15.03
CA TYR A 146 -6.28 4.60 -13.85
C TYR A 146 -5.64 3.89 -12.67
N THR A 147 -4.51 4.39 -12.21
CA THR A 147 -3.74 3.88 -11.07
C THR A 147 -3.83 4.86 -9.90
N VAL A 148 -4.26 4.35 -8.76
CA VAL A 148 -4.30 5.12 -7.51
C VAL A 148 -3.30 4.52 -6.54
N SER A 149 -2.42 5.36 -6.02
CA SER A 149 -1.43 4.98 -5.01
C SER A 149 -1.73 5.68 -3.70
N MET A 150 -1.62 4.94 -2.61
CA MET A 150 -1.88 5.41 -1.25
C MET A 150 -0.67 5.10 -0.39
N ARG A 151 -0.01 6.14 0.12
CA ARG A 151 1.07 6.03 1.10
C ARG A 151 0.57 6.36 2.49
N PHE A 152 0.84 5.47 3.45
CA PHE A 152 0.46 5.66 4.86
C PHE A 152 1.53 5.10 5.80
N ASP A 153 1.50 5.58 7.04
CA ASP A 153 2.39 5.10 8.10
C ASP A 153 1.85 3.83 8.75
N ARG A 154 2.73 2.85 8.94
CA ARG A 154 2.43 1.62 9.66
C ARG A 154 2.16 1.91 11.13
N VAL A 155 1.07 1.36 11.64
CA VAL A 155 0.60 1.59 13.02
C VAL A 155 1.48 0.86 14.03
N LEU A 156 1.92 -0.36 13.69
CA LEU A 156 2.71 -1.19 14.60
C LEU A 156 4.22 -1.00 14.35
N PRO A 157 5.05 -0.86 15.40
CA PRO A 157 6.47 -0.57 15.27
C PRO A 157 7.33 -1.76 14.82
N VAL A 158 6.75 -2.77 14.16
CA VAL A 158 7.46 -3.94 13.64
C VAL A 158 8.51 -3.53 12.60
N TRP A 159 8.19 -2.50 11.81
CA TRP A 159 9.12 -1.91 10.84
C TRP A 159 10.46 -1.50 11.48
N ARG A 160 10.42 -0.94 12.70
CA ARG A 160 11.63 -0.50 13.41
C ARG A 160 12.51 -1.68 13.80
N MET A 161 11.90 -2.80 14.16
CA MET A 161 12.62 -4.03 14.56
C MET A 161 13.24 -4.74 13.36
N LEU A 162 12.62 -4.61 12.18
CA LEU A 162 13.08 -5.19 10.92
C LEU A 162 13.95 -4.25 10.07
N GLY A 163 14.22 -3.02 10.52
CA GLY A 163 14.98 -2.03 9.77
C GLY A 163 14.27 -1.53 8.49
N GLN A 164 12.95 -1.60 8.46
CA GLN A 164 12.11 -1.15 7.34
C GLN A 164 11.66 0.30 7.55
N PRO A 165 11.29 1.03 6.47
CA PRO A 165 10.68 2.35 6.60
C PRO A 165 9.33 2.27 7.34
N GLN A 166 8.98 3.35 8.04
CA GLN A 166 7.69 3.47 8.74
C GLN A 166 6.51 3.50 7.78
N TYR A 167 6.67 4.04 6.58
CA TYR A 167 5.61 4.12 5.58
C TYR A 167 5.58 2.90 4.67
N THR A 168 4.41 2.66 4.09
CA THR A 168 4.24 1.74 2.96
C THR A 168 3.32 2.39 1.93
N THR A 169 3.54 2.06 0.66
CA THR A 169 2.73 2.53 -0.46
C THR A 169 2.01 1.33 -1.04
N LEU A 170 0.69 1.46 -1.14
CA LEU A 170 -0.20 0.51 -1.79
C LEU A 170 -0.72 1.11 -3.08
N SER A 171 -0.85 0.31 -4.13
CA SER A 171 -1.36 0.75 -5.42
C SER A 171 -2.50 -0.15 -5.88
N SER A 172 -3.47 0.44 -6.57
CA SER A 172 -4.55 -0.27 -7.24
C SER A 172 -4.83 0.36 -8.59
N THR A 173 -4.96 -0.48 -9.62
CA THR A 173 -5.15 -0.06 -11.00
C THR A 173 -6.47 -0.60 -11.53
N THR A 174 -7.17 0.21 -12.32
CA THR A 174 -8.37 -0.19 -13.06
C THR A 174 -8.31 0.35 -14.48
N LEU A 175 -8.94 -0.34 -15.42
CA LEU A 175 -9.05 0.07 -16.81
C LEU A 175 -10.44 0.65 -17.04
N LEU A 176 -10.49 1.79 -17.71
CA LEU A 176 -11.67 2.55 -18.05
C LEU A 176 -11.70 2.73 -19.56
N ARG A 177 -12.89 2.85 -20.14
CA ARG A 177 -13.05 3.31 -21.52
C ARG A 177 -13.97 4.51 -21.51
N ASN A 178 -13.50 5.60 -22.10
CA ASN A 178 -14.30 6.81 -22.21
C ASN A 178 -15.45 6.56 -23.18
N GLN A 179 -16.64 7.10 -22.91
CA GLN A 179 -17.76 6.86 -23.83
C GLN A 179 -17.54 7.63 -25.15
N PRO A 180 -18.09 7.12 -26.28
CA PRO A 180 -17.95 7.75 -27.58
C PRO A 180 -18.90 8.95 -27.70
N PHE A 181 -18.50 10.09 -27.13
CA PHE A 181 -19.24 11.36 -27.26
C PHE A 181 -18.77 12.23 -28.43
N ALA A 182 -17.60 11.92 -29.00
CA ALA A 182 -16.99 12.58 -30.15
C ALA A 182 -16.12 11.57 -30.91
N ALA A 183 -15.62 11.94 -32.10
CA ALA A 183 -14.61 11.14 -32.79
C ALA A 183 -13.33 11.11 -31.94
N GLY A 184 -12.88 9.91 -31.55
CA GLY A 184 -11.59 9.70 -30.90
C GLY A 184 -10.44 10.09 -31.82
N GLY A 185 -9.32 10.51 -31.22
CA GLY A 185 -8.07 10.75 -31.93
C GLY A 185 -7.06 9.68 -31.57
N GLU A 186 -6.12 9.39 -32.46
CA GLU A 186 -5.07 8.40 -32.24
C GLU A 186 -4.16 8.82 -31.07
N VAL A 187 -3.88 7.88 -30.18
CA VAL A 187 -3.04 8.06 -29.00
C VAL A 187 -1.60 7.81 -29.41
N GLU A 188 -0.83 8.88 -29.60
CA GLU A 188 0.61 8.78 -29.82
C GLU A 188 1.32 8.29 -28.56
N ALA A 189 1.74 7.01 -28.58
CA ALA A 189 2.43 6.38 -27.47
C ALA A 189 3.79 7.06 -27.17
N GLU A 190 4.11 7.15 -25.89
CA GLU A 190 5.40 7.61 -25.40
C GLU A 190 6.48 6.55 -25.66
N ILE A 191 7.63 6.99 -26.17
CA ILE A 191 8.76 6.14 -26.53
C ILE A 191 9.99 6.61 -25.77
N CYS A 192 10.63 5.72 -25.03
CA CYS A 192 11.87 6.04 -24.34
C CYS A 192 13.07 5.87 -25.27
N GLY A 193 13.88 6.93 -25.37
CA GLY A 193 15.10 6.97 -26.20
C GLY A 193 16.22 6.06 -25.72
#